data_AF-A0A373QEI6-F1
#
_entry.id   AF-A0A373QEI6-F1
#
_cell.length_a   1.000
_cell.length_b   1.000
_cell.length_c   1.000
_cell.angle_alpha   90.00
_cell.angle_beta   90.00
_cell.angle_gamma   90.00
#
_symmetry.space_group_name_H-M   'P 1'
#
loop_
_entity.id
_entity.type
_entity.pdbx_description
1 polymer ?
#
loop_
_entity_poly.entity_id
_entity_poly.type
_entity_poly.pdbx_seq_one_letter_code
_entity_poly.pdbx_strand_id
1 'polypeptide(L)'
;MKNKNFITPPMRKPTGETGKTVAKRKDSWFEVKLKDGEHLSFNYRCNTVEHVADLVILKECNQGKEEVLTIIPKDNILYIY
;
A
#
# COMPACT_ATOMS: atom_id res chain seq x y z
N MET A 1 -5.50 -17.20 -17.94
CA MET A 1 -6.53 -16.35 -17.30
C MET A 1 -5.89 -15.02 -16.92
N LYS A 2 -6.40 -13.88 -17.40
CA LYS A 2 -5.89 -12.55 -17.03
C LYS A 2 -6.33 -12.26 -15.59
N ASN A 3 -5.39 -12.11 -14.66
CA ASN A 3 -5.66 -11.65 -13.29
C ASN A 3 -6.35 -10.27 -13.35
N LYS A 4 -7.62 -10.23 -12.96
CA LYS A 4 -8.51 -9.05 -13.02
C LYS A 4 -8.51 -8.23 -11.72
N ASN A 5 -7.52 -8.40 -10.84
CA ASN A 5 -7.48 -7.69 -9.56
C ASN A 5 -6.50 -6.50 -9.58
N PHE A 6 -6.33 -5.86 -10.74
CA PHE A 6 -5.68 -4.55 -10.76
C PHE A 6 -6.70 -3.51 -10.30
N ILE A 7 -6.72 -3.29 -8.98
CA ILE A 7 -7.36 -2.13 -8.38
C ILE A 7 -6.66 -0.90 -8.98
N THR A 8 -7.40 -0.14 -9.78
CA THR A 8 -6.90 1.09 -10.41
C THR A 8 -6.28 1.99 -9.33
N PRO A 9 -5.02 2.44 -9.48
CA PRO A 9 -4.44 3.36 -8.53
C PRO A 9 -5.31 4.63 -8.49
N PRO A 10 -5.59 5.21 -7.32
CA PRO A 10 -6.45 6.37 -7.24
C PRO A 10 -5.89 7.53 -8.06
N MET A 11 -6.73 8.11 -8.91
CA MET A 11 -6.37 9.29 -9.70
C MET A 11 -6.10 10.53 -8.84
N ARG A 12 -6.46 10.52 -7.55
CA ARG A 12 -6.21 11.61 -6.60
C ARG A 12 -5.24 11.14 -5.53
N LYS A 13 -4.17 11.92 -5.32
CA LYS A 13 -3.31 11.79 -4.15
C LYS A 13 -4.15 11.99 -2.89
N PRO A 14 -4.04 11.15 -1.86
CA PRO A 14 -4.67 11.38 -0.58
C PRO A 14 -4.18 12.72 0.00
N THR A 15 -5.11 13.61 0.34
CA THR A 15 -4.82 14.99 0.83
C THR A 15 -5.03 15.13 2.34
N GLY A 16 -4.87 14.05 3.11
CA GLY A 16 -4.99 14.10 4.58
C GLY A 16 -3.64 14.29 5.27
N GLU A 17 -3.66 14.69 6.55
CA GLU A 17 -2.47 14.67 7.40
C GLU A 17 -1.92 13.23 7.50
N THR A 18 -0.66 13.06 7.13
CA THR A 18 0.06 11.80 7.22
C THR A 18 0.36 11.50 8.68
N GLY A 19 -0.31 10.50 9.25
CA GLY A 19 -0.18 10.18 10.66
C GLY A 19 1.10 9.41 10.98
N LYS A 20 1.47 8.45 10.12
CA LYS A 20 2.68 7.60 10.26
C LYS A 20 3.14 7.07 8.90
N THR A 21 4.43 7.22 8.63
CA THR A 21 5.11 6.62 7.47
C THR A 21 6.11 5.59 7.96
N VAL A 22 6.00 4.35 7.47
CA VAL A 22 6.93 3.28 7.79
C VAL A 22 7.78 2.99 6.55
N ALA A 23 9.07 3.29 6.63
CA ALA A 23 10.06 2.96 5.61
C ALA A 23 10.78 1.65 5.96
N LYS A 24 10.93 0.72 5.00
CA LYS A 24 11.55 -0.59 5.24
C LYS A 24 13.04 -0.65 4.88
N ARG A 25 13.71 -1.68 5.44
CA ARG A 25 15.03 -2.14 5.00
C ARG A 25 14.91 -2.79 3.62
N LYS A 26 15.97 -2.68 2.83
CA LYS A 26 16.11 -3.37 1.53
C LYS A 26 15.85 -4.88 1.74
N ASP A 27 15.09 -5.49 0.83
CA ASP A 27 14.78 -6.94 0.77
C ASP A 27 13.68 -7.49 1.69
N SER A 28 12.83 -6.62 2.26
CA SER A 28 11.64 -7.06 3.02
C SER A 28 10.40 -7.21 2.12
N TRP A 29 9.52 -8.15 2.45
CA TRP A 29 8.24 -8.37 1.78
C TRP A 29 7.11 -7.69 2.57
N PHE A 30 6.05 -7.26 1.87
CA PHE A 30 4.83 -6.78 2.51
C PHE A 30 3.65 -7.67 2.14
N GLU A 31 2.87 -8.03 3.15
CA GLU A 31 1.64 -8.78 2.99
C GLU A 31 0.50 -8.01 3.66
N VAL A 32 -0.55 -7.72 2.91
CA VAL A 32 -1.77 -7.11 3.44
C VAL A 32 -2.88 -8.13 3.34
N LYS A 33 -3.38 -8.58 4.49
CA LYS A 33 -4.56 -9.44 4.57
C LYS A 33 -5.79 -8.56 4.70
N LEU A 34 -6.74 -8.72 3.78
CA LEU A 34 -8.02 -8.02 3.83
C LEU A 34 -9.05 -8.83 4.63
N LYS A 35 -10.03 -8.13 5.20
CA LYS A 35 -11.09 -8.75 6.03
C LYS A 35 -12.02 -9.66 5.23
N ASP A 36 -12.15 -9.45 3.93
CA ASP A 36 -12.91 -10.32 3.02
C ASP A 36 -12.19 -11.63 2.66
N GLY A 37 -10.97 -11.82 3.17
CA GLY A 37 -10.13 -12.99 2.91
C GLY A 37 -9.16 -12.83 1.75
N GLU A 38 -9.21 -11.73 0.99
CA GLU A 38 -8.21 -11.44 -0.04
C GLU A 38 -6.83 -11.18 0.58
N HIS A 39 -5.79 -11.46 -0.21
CA HIS A 39 -4.40 -11.30 0.19
C HIS A 39 -3.64 -10.53 -0.89
N LEU A 40 -3.03 -9.41 -0.51
CA LEU A 40 -2.20 -8.59 -1.38
C LEU A 40 -0.74 -8.73 -0.95
N SER A 41 0.07 -9.33 -1.82
CA SER A 41 1.51 -9.49 -1.59
C SER A 41 2.28 -8.50 -2.45
N PHE A 42 3.14 -7.71 -1.83
CA PHE A 42 4.00 -6.76 -2.51
C PHE A 42 5.45 -7.22 -2.40
N ASN A 43 6.14 -7.18 -3.54
CA ASN A 43 7.57 -7.50 -3.62
C ASN A 43 8.43 -6.32 -3.13
N TYR A 44 9.75 -6.45 -3.27
CA TYR A 44 10.76 -5.46 -2.85
C TYR A 44 10.54 -4.03 -3.37
N ARG A 45 9.66 -3.83 -4.37
CA ARG A 45 9.32 -2.50 -4.89
C ARG A 45 8.47 -1.70 -3.91
N CYS A 46 7.60 -2.35 -3.14
CA CYS A 46 6.88 -1.65 -2.07
C CYS A 46 7.82 -1.46 -0.87
N ASN A 47 8.31 -0.25 -0.68
CA ASN A 47 9.27 0.05 0.39
C ASN A 47 8.73 1.05 1.43
N THR A 48 7.53 1.59 1.20
CA THR A 48 6.90 2.59 2.06
C THR A 48 5.42 2.28 2.26
N VAL A 49 4.98 2.32 3.52
CA VAL A 49 3.55 2.30 3.88
C VAL A 49 3.23 3.59 4.61
N GLU A 50 2.24 4.31 4.09
CA GLU A 50 1.81 5.60 4.60
C GLU A 50 0.36 5.52 5.09
N HIS A 51 0.13 5.94 6.34
CA HIS A 51 -1.21 6.01 6.92
C HIS A 51 -1.72 7.44 6.85
N VAL A 52 -2.80 7.67 6.08
CA VAL A 52 -3.42 8.98 5.87
C VAL A 52 -4.90 8.90 6.19
N ALA A 53 -5.36 9.61 7.22
CA ALA A 53 -6.75 9.53 7.70
C ALA A 53 -7.23 8.07 7.82
N ASP A 54 -8.24 7.66 7.04
CA ASP A 54 -8.82 6.31 7.05
C ASP A 54 -8.23 5.38 5.97
N LEU A 55 -7.11 5.77 5.37
CA LEU A 55 -6.45 5.05 4.27
C LEU A 55 -5.06 4.56 4.66
N VAL A 56 -4.66 3.47 4.03
CA VAL A 56 -3.28 2.98 3.94
C VAL A 56 -2.85 3.05 2.48
N ILE A 57 -1.72 3.69 2.24
CA ILE A 57 -1.14 3.91 0.91
C ILE A 57 0.17 3.13 0.87
N LEU A 58 0.29 2.22 -0.09
CA LEU A 58 1.52 1.48 -0.32
C LEU A 58 2.23 2.07 -1.52
N LYS A 59 3.52 2.38 -1.36
CA LYS A 59 4.32 3.11 -2.35
C LYS A 59 5.67 2.45 -2.62
N GLU A 60 6.14 2.64 -3.84
CA GLU A 60 7.54 2.51 -4.22
C GLU A 60 8.19 3.91 -4.21
N CYS A 61 9.18 4.11 -3.33
CA CYS A 61 9.94 5.36 -3.24
C CYS A 61 11.39 5.09 -3.65
N ASN A 62 11.75 5.42 -4.90
CA ASN A 62 13.07 5.16 -5.47
C ASN A 62 13.69 6.43 -6.07
N GLN A 63 14.87 6.82 -5.59
CA GLN A 63 15.67 7.94 -6.14
C GLN A 63 14.88 9.24 -6.38
N GLY A 64 14.00 9.62 -5.43
CA GLY A 64 13.18 10.83 -5.53
C GLY A 64 11.92 10.69 -6.39
N LYS A 65 11.63 9.50 -6.92
CA LYS A 65 10.34 9.15 -7.52
C LYS A 65 9.49 8.38 -6.52
N GLU A 66 8.23 8.78 -6.40
CA GLU A 66 7.21 8.04 -5.65
C GLU A 66 6.15 7.50 -6.61
N GLU A 67 5.91 6.21 -6.57
CA GLU A 67 4.82 5.54 -7.29
C GLU A 67 3.85 4.92 -6.27
N VAL A 68 2.57 5.28 -6.38
CA VAL A 68 1.51 4.68 -5.55
C VAL A 68 1.14 3.34 -6.17
N LEU A 69 1.38 2.26 -5.43
CA LEU A 69 1.07 0.89 -5.86
C LEU A 69 -0.38 0.54 -5.56
N THR A 70 -0.87 0.90 -4.37
CA THR A 70 -2.28 0.72 -3.99
C THR A 70 -2.69 1.65 -2.87
N ILE A 71 -4.00 1.84 -2.72
CA ILE A 71 -4.63 2.57 -1.62
C ILE A 71 -5.79 1.72 -1.11
N ILE A 72 -5.81 1.48 0.21
CA ILE A 72 -6.76 0.57 0.85
C ILE A 72 -7.40 1.29 2.05
N PRO A 73 -8.74 1.26 2.20
CA PRO A 73 -9.38 1.70 3.45
C PRO A 73 -8.89 0.88 4.64
N LYS A 74 -8.52 1.54 5.74
CA LYS A 74 -8.06 0.88 6.97
C LYS A 74 -9.08 -0.14 7.49
N ASP A 75 -10.37 0.17 7.37
CA ASP A 75 -11.46 -0.70 7.79
C ASP A 75 -11.52 -2.02 7.03
N ASN A 76 -10.90 -2.11 5.84
CA ASN A 76 -10.85 -3.34 5.06
C ASN A 76 -9.62 -4.19 5.38
N ILE A 77 -8.66 -3.67 6.15
CA ILE A 77 -7.41 -4.36 6.47
C ILE A 77 -7.59 -5.16 7.77
N LEU A 78 -7.19 -6.43 7.72
CA LEU A 78 -7.08 -7.28 8.91
C LEU A 78 -5.71 -7.08 9.58
N TYR A 79 -4.62 -7.23 8.82
CA TYR A 79 -3.26 -6.91 9.27
C TYR A 79 -2.33 -6.62 8.09
N ILE A 80 -1.20 -5.98 8.41
CA ILE A 80 -0.07 -5.75 7.51
C ILE A 80 1.16 -6.41 8.14
N TYR A 81 1.87 -7.23 7.38
CA TYR A 81 3.13 -7.89 7.74
C TYR A 81 4.29 -7.31 6.90
#